data_AF-A0A8T6SGK6-F1
#
_entry.id   AF-A0A8T6SGK6-F1
#
_cell.length_a   1.000
_cell.length_b   1.000
_cell.length_c   1.000
_cell.angle_alpha   90.00
_cell.angle_beta   90.00
_cell.angle_gamma   90.00
#
_symmetry.space_group_name_H-M   'P 1'
#
loop_
_entity.id
_entity.type
_entity.pdbx_description
1 polymer ?
#
loop_
_entity_poly.entity_id
_entity_poly.type
_entity_poly.pdbx_seq_one_letter_code
_entity_poly.pdbx_strand_id
1 'polypeptide(L)' 'ALLPVGSNEQHGPQNPLGTDHLIAEAMAEETAKRVGVLCLPVIPFGVSSHHKQFWGTIFLSSKIFGGYVKEVC' A
#
# COMPACT_ATOMS: atom_id res chain seq x y z
N ALA A 1 0.17 -16.94 0.77
CA ALA A 1 0.24 -15.87 -0.24
C ALA A 1 0.84 -14.63 0.41
N LEU A 2 1.40 -13.70 -0.37
CA LEU A 2 1.82 -12.38 0.09
C LEU A 2 0.77 -11.36 -0.34
N LEU A 3 0.33 -10.52 0.59
CA LEU A 3 -0.53 -9.37 0.32
C LEU A 3 0.32 -8.10 0.45
N PRO A 4 0.72 -7.46 -0.67
CA PRO A 4 1.40 -6.18 -0.60
C PRO A 4 0.44 -5.09 -0.15
N VAL A 5 0.90 -4.27 0.79
CA VAL A 5 0.14 -3.15 1.35
C VAL A 5 1.03 -1.92 1.39
N GLY A 6 0.54 -0.81 0.86
CA GLY A 6 1.22 0.48 0.94
C GLY A 6 0.24 1.64 1.18
N SER A 7 0.60 2.80 0.66
CA SER A 7 -0.15 4.05 0.77
C SER A 7 0.02 4.87 -0.51
N ASN A 8 -0.86 5.86 -0.68
CA ASN A 8 -0.75 6.88 -1.71
C ASN A 8 -0.64 8.24 -1.00
N GLU A 9 0.59 8.69 -0.75
CA GLU A 9 0.89 9.80 0.13
C GLU A 9 2.12 10.61 -0.32
N GLN A 10 2.24 11.83 0.20
CA GLN A 10 3.36 12.71 -0.06
C GLN A 10 4.71 12.10 0.39
N HIS A 11 5.69 12.06 -0.53
CA HIS A 11 7.05 11.55 -0.29
C HIS A 11 8.17 12.56 -0.61
N GLY A 12 7.83 13.84 -0.67
CA GLY A 12 8.75 14.91 -1.03
C GLY A 12 8.55 15.37 -2.48
N PRO A 13 9.14 16.51 -2.86
CA PRO A 13 8.97 17.07 -4.21
C PRO A 13 9.42 16.15 -5.36
N GLN A 14 10.35 15.24 -5.08
CA GLN A 14 11.00 14.40 -6.08
C GLN A 14 10.39 12.99 -6.23
N ASN A 15 9.58 12.55 -5.28
CA ASN A 15 9.10 11.16 -5.23
C ASN A 15 7.64 11.05 -5.64
N PRO A 16 7.22 9.92 -6.25
CA PRO A 16 5.83 9.68 -6.60
C PRO A 16 4.98 9.46 -5.35
N LEU A 17 3.70 9.84 -5.44
CA LEU A 17 2.71 9.58 -4.37
C LEU A 17 2.57 8.09 -4.05
N GLY A 18 2.84 7.22 -5.04
CA GLY A 18 2.74 5.78 -4.89
C GLY A 18 3.98 5.07 -4.38
N THR A 19 4.97 5.81 -3.84
CA THR A 19 6.24 5.23 -3.38
C THR A 19 6.04 3.96 -2.55
N ASP A 20 5.15 4.00 -1.56
CA ASP A 20 4.94 2.87 -0.64
C ASP A 20 4.34 1.65 -1.34
N HIS A 21 3.26 1.83 -2.11
CA HIS A 21 2.58 0.69 -2.73
C HIS A 21 3.35 0.12 -3.92
N LEU A 22 4.07 0.94 -4.69
CA LEU A 22 4.93 0.49 -5.78
C LEU A 22 6.11 -0.35 -5.25
N ILE A 23 6.75 0.09 -4.17
CA ILE A 23 7.84 -0.66 -3.54
C ILE A 23 7.30 -1.96 -2.93
N ALA A 24 6.19 -1.90 -2.20
CA ALA A 24 5.59 -3.07 -1.57
C ALA A 24 5.19 -4.14 -2.61
N GLU A 25 4.57 -3.73 -3.72
CA GLU A 25 4.19 -4.63 -4.82
C GLU A 25 5.43 -5.30 -5.44
N ALA A 26 6.43 -4.52 -5.84
CA ALA A 26 7.66 -5.06 -6.45
C ALA A 26 8.40 -6.03 -5.51
N MET A 27 8.49 -5.69 -4.22
CA MET A 27 9.10 -6.57 -3.21
C MET A 27 8.31 -7.86 -3.00
N ALA A 28 6.97 -7.77 -2.95
CA ALA A 28 6.11 -8.93 -2.76
C ALA A 28 6.15 -9.86 -3.97
N GLU A 29 6.12 -9.32 -5.19
CA GLU A 29 6.23 -10.11 -6.42
C GLU A 29 7.54 -10.90 -6.48
N GLU A 30 8.66 -10.24 -6.22
CA GLU A 30 9.98 -10.88 -6.27
C GLU A 30 10.13 -11.92 -5.15
N THR A 31 9.65 -11.61 -3.94
CA THR A 31 9.69 -12.56 -2.82
C THR A 31 8.81 -13.78 -3.11
N ALA A 32 7.59 -13.57 -3.61
CA ALA A 32 6.65 -14.62 -3.96
C ALA A 32 7.24 -15.60 -4.98
N LYS A 33 7.92 -15.09 -6.02
CA LYS A 33 8.65 -15.90 -7.01
C LYS A 33 9.75 -16.75 -6.36
N ARG A 34 10.54 -16.17 -5.46
CA ARG A 34 11.67 -16.88 -4.81
C ARG A 34 11.25 -17.98 -3.86
N VAL A 35 10.17 -17.78 -3.11
CA VAL A 35 9.72 -18.72 -2.06
C VAL A 35 8.59 -19.63 -2.51
N GLY A 36 8.10 -19.48 -3.74
CA GLY A 36 7.08 -20.35 -4.33
C GLY A 36 5.68 -20.17 -3.74
N VAL A 37 5.27 -18.92 -3.46
CA VAL A 37 3.91 -18.59 -2.98
C VAL A 37 3.20 -17.63 -3.92
N LEU A 38 1.88 -17.54 -3.83
CA LEU A 38 1.09 -16.55 -4.59
C LEU A 38 1.36 -15.13 -4.10
N CYS A 39 1.49 -14.17 -5.01
CA CYS A 39 1.38 -12.74 -4.73
C CYS A 39 -0.05 -12.28 -5.05
N LEU A 40 -0.71 -11.65 -4.07
CA LEU A 40 -2.03 -11.05 -4.25
C LEU A 40 -1.91 -9.63 -4.81
N PRO A 41 -2.98 -9.04 -5.37
CA PRO A 41 -3.00 -7.64 -5.77
C PRO A 41 -2.66 -6.70 -4.62
N VAL A 42 -1.96 -5.60 -4.92
CA VAL A 42 -1.59 -4.60 -3.93
C VAL A 42 -2.79 -3.83 -3.39
N ILE A 43 -2.77 -3.52 -2.09
CA ILE A 43 -3.63 -2.52 -1.47
C ILE A 43 -2.91 -1.16 -1.52
N PRO A 44 -3.36 -0.20 -2.36
CA PRO A 44 -2.61 1.03 -2.61
C PRO A 44 -2.92 2.15 -1.62
N PHE A 45 -3.95 2.01 -0.76
CA PHE A 45 -4.38 3.04 0.17
C PHE A 45 -4.29 2.55 1.62
N GLY A 46 -3.54 3.30 2.43
CA GLY A 46 -3.25 2.97 3.82
C GLY A 46 -3.78 4.01 4.82
N VAL A 47 -3.23 3.94 6.03
CA VAL A 47 -3.57 4.87 7.12
C VAL A 47 -2.59 6.04 7.15
N SER A 48 -2.85 7.05 6.33
CA SER A 48 -1.91 8.15 6.04
C SER A 48 -2.50 9.54 6.31
N SER A 49 -3.40 9.65 7.28
CA SER A 49 -4.08 10.91 7.63
C SER A 49 -3.15 12.06 8.06
N HIS A 50 -1.91 11.76 8.42
CA HIS A 50 -0.87 12.73 8.75
C HIS A 50 -0.23 13.40 7.50
N HIS A 51 -0.51 12.87 6.30
CA HIS A 51 -0.15 13.47 5.01
C HIS A 51 -1.34 14.19 4.33
N LYS A 52 -2.51 14.28 5.00
CA LYS A 52 -3.76 14.78 4.38
C LYS A 52 -3.71 16.23 3.89
N GLN A 53 -2.77 17.02 4.40
CA GLN A 53 -2.55 18.41 3.99
C GLN A 53 -1.87 18.53 2.63
N PHE A 54 -1.31 17.44 2.09
CA PHE A 54 -0.63 17.42 0.81
C PHE A 54 -1.56 16.91 -0.29
N TRP A 55 -1.52 17.57 -1.45
CA TRP A 55 -2.37 17.22 -2.58
C TRP A 55 -2.01 15.85 -3.15
N GLY A 56 -3.03 15.10 -3.54
CA GLY A 56 -2.89 13.76 -4.06
C GLY A 56 -2.84 12.66 -2.99
N THR A 57 -2.65 12.98 -1.70
CA THR A 57 -2.77 11.97 -0.62
C THR A 57 -4.19 11.40 -0.59
N ILE A 58 -4.31 10.08 -0.62
CA ILE A 58 -5.57 9.34 -0.39
C ILE A 58 -5.35 8.45 0.83
N PHE A 59 -6.18 8.62 1.86
CA PHE A 59 -6.01 7.95 3.14
C PHE A 59 -7.30 7.32 3.64
N LEU A 60 -7.15 6.23 4.41
CA LEU A 60 -8.22 5.59 5.16
C LEU A 60 -8.03 5.84 6.66
N SER A 61 -9.13 5.81 7.41
CA SER A 61 -9.01 5.67 8.87
C SER A 61 -8.56 4.25 9.23
N SER A 62 -7.85 4.08 10.34
CA SER A 62 -7.41 2.75 10.81
C SER A 62 -8.57 1.75 10.93
N LYS A 63 -9.74 2.20 11.41
CA LYS A 63 -10.95 1.37 11.49
C LYS A 63 -11.42 0.86 10.12
N ILE A 64 -11.50 1.75 9.13
CA ILE A 64 -11.95 1.39 7.78
C ILE A 64 -10.91 0.53 7.07
N PHE A 65 -9.62 0.85 7.20
CA PHE A 65 -8.55 0.04 6.65
C PHE A 65 -8.58 -1.39 7.19
N GLY A 66 -8.70 -1.56 8.51
CA GLY A 66 -8.81 -2.89 9.12
C GLY A 66 -10.08 -3.64 8.72
N GLY A 67 -11.20 -2.94 8.50
CA GLY A 67 -12.42 -3.53 7.96
C GLY A 67 -12.26 -4.00 6.52
N TYR A 68 -11.72 -3.14 5.66
CA TYR A 68 -11.43 -3.44 4.26
C TYR A 68 -10.54 -4.67 4.11
N VAL A 69 -9.40 -4.72 4.82
CA VAL A 69 -8.48 -5.86 4.77
C VAL A 69 -9.17 -7.17 5.18
N LYS A 70 -10.00 -7.15 6.22
CA LYS A 70 -10.75 -8.34 6.68
C LYS A 70 -11.86 -8.77 5.73
N GLU A 71 -12.38 -7.87 4.92
CA GLU A 71 -13.45 -8.18 3.97
C GLU A 71 -12.89 -8.79 2.68
N VAL A 72 -11.71 -8.36 2.26
CA VAL A 72 -11.06 -8.84 1.03
C VAL A 72 -10.11 -10.02 1.22
N CYS A 73 -9.81 -10.42 2.46
CA CYS A 73 -8.90 -11.53 2.81
C CYS A 73 -9.53 -12.45 3.85
#